data_AF-A0A7Z2Q014-F1
#
_entry.id   AF-A0A7Z2Q014-F1
#
_cell.length_a   1.000
_cell.length_b   1.000
_cell.length_c   1.000
_cell.angle_alpha   90.00
_cell.angle_beta   90.00
_cell.angle_gamma   90.00
#
_symmetry.space_group_name_H-M   'P 1'
#
loop_
_entity.id
_entity.type
_entity.pdbx_description
1 polymer ?
#
loop_
_entity_poly.entity_id
_entity_poly.type
_entity_poly.pdbx_seq_one_letter_code
_entity_poly.pdbx_strand_id
1 'polypeptide(L)' 'MRPRRAISAGQRYLDSFIGGAERDPWLAWMRLVWQETSDNESARGELDLALSTLADWRRNQPGNPV' A
#
# COMPACT_ATOMS: atom_id res chain seq x y z
N MET A 1 -12.12 14.54 -29.02
CA MET A 1 -11.53 14.30 -27.68
C MET A 1 -10.88 12.91 -27.69
N ARG A 2 -9.57 12.79 -27.45
CA ARG A 2 -8.95 11.47 -27.22
C ARG A 2 -9.22 11.05 -25.76
N PRO A 3 -9.67 9.82 -25.49
CA PRO A 3 -9.86 9.37 -24.11
C PRO A 3 -8.49 9.36 -23.41
N ARG A 4 -8.41 10.00 -22.23
CA ARG A 4 -7.25 9.85 -21.34
C ARG A 4 -7.17 8.37 -20.98
N ARG A 5 -6.14 7.66 -21.46
CA ARG A 5 -5.87 6.28 -21.02
C ARG A 5 -5.79 6.29 -19.50
N ALA A 6 -6.61 5.48 -18.83
CA ALA A 6 -6.54 5.30 -17.40
C ALA A 6 -5.19 4.67 -17.07
N ILE A 7 -4.28 5.48 -16.52
CA ILE A 7 -3.01 4.96 -16.01
C ILE A 7 -3.34 4.20 -14.73
N SER A 8 -3.07 2.89 -14.73
CA SER A 8 -3.27 2.03 -13.56
C SER A 8 -2.46 2.57 -12.37
N ALA A 9 -2.94 2.36 -11.14
CA ALA A 9 -2.17 2.72 -9.96
C ALA A 9 -0.77 2.08 -9.98
N GLY A 10 -0.65 0.87 -10.56
CA GLY A 10 0.60 0.22 -10.95
C GLY A 10 1.55 1.14 -11.72
N GLN A 11 1.11 1.57 -12.90
CA GLN A 11 1.91 2.38 -13.83
C GLN A 11 2.27 3.78 -13.33
N ARG A 12 1.49 4.38 -12.43
CA ARG A 12 1.77 5.72 -11.90
C ARG A 12 3.02 5.80 -11.02
N TYR A 13 3.55 4.66 -10.58
CA TYR A 13 4.65 4.61 -9.61
C TYR A 13 5.73 3.60 -10.02
N LEU A 14 5.82 3.28 -11.32
CA LEU A 14 6.91 2.43 -11.83
C LEU A 14 8.29 3.02 -11.52
N ASP A 15 8.38 4.34 -11.37
CA ASP A 15 9.60 5.07 -11.04
C ASP A 15 9.82 5.24 -9.53
N SER A 16 8.92 4.73 -8.68
CA SER A 16 9.07 4.77 -7.23
C SER A 16 9.73 3.49 -6.74
N PHE A 17 10.90 3.61 -6.10
CA PHE A 17 11.54 2.50 -5.40
C PHE A 17 10.80 2.25 -4.09
N ILE A 18 10.13 1.11 -3.95
CA ILE A 18 9.40 0.76 -2.71
C ILE A 18 9.94 -0.58 -2.21
N GLY A 19 10.83 -0.50 -1.22
CA GLY A 19 11.35 -1.64 -0.49
C GLY A 19 10.70 -1.81 0.87
N GLY A 20 11.22 -2.77 1.66
CA GLY A 20 10.81 -2.93 3.06
C GLY A 20 11.07 -1.67 3.91
N ALA A 21 12.15 -0.94 3.61
CA ALA A 21 12.53 0.27 4.33
C ALA A 21 11.52 1.42 4.17
N GLU A 22 10.85 1.51 3.01
CA GLU A 22 9.79 2.47 2.77
C GLU A 22 8.41 1.94 3.19
N ARG A 23 8.17 0.63 2.96
CA ARG A 23 6.90 -0.05 3.27
C ARG A 23 6.60 -0.05 4.77
N ASP A 24 7.57 -0.48 5.59
CA ASP A 24 7.33 -0.79 6.99
C ASP A 24 7.00 0.44 7.84
N PRO A 25 7.73 1.57 7.70
CA PRO A 25 7.35 2.81 8.40
C PRO A 25 6.00 3.35 7.95
N TRP A 26 5.66 3.21 6.67
CA TRP A 26 4.37 3.66 6.14
C TRP A 26 3.20 2.83 6.70
N LEU A 27 3.32 1.49 6.72
CA LEU A 27 2.31 0.62 7.33
C LEU A 27 2.18 0.87 8.83
N ALA A 28 3.30 1.07 9.54
CA ALA A 28 3.28 1.39 10.96
C ALA A 28 2.53 2.70 11.23
N TRP A 29 2.76 3.73 10.41
CA TRP A 29 2.04 5.00 10.52
C TRP A 29 0.53 4.83 10.27
N MET A 30 0.13 4.11 9.21
CA MET A 30 -1.29 3.85 8.92
C MET A 30 -2.01 3.16 10.08
N ARG A 31 -1.36 2.17 10.72
CA ARG A 31 -1.90 1.45 11.88
C ARG A 31 -2.14 2.37 13.07
N LEU A 32 -1.21 3.30 13.35
CA LEU A 32 -1.37 4.30 14.41
C LEU A 32 -2.55 5.22 14.12
N VAL A 33 -2.64 5.74 12.88
CA VAL A 33 -3.75 6.61 12.47
C VAL A 33 -5.09 5.91 12.69
N TRP A 34 -5.23 4.64 12.32
CA TRP A 34 -6.52 3.96 12.53
C TRP A 34 -6.85 3.70 13.98
N GLN A 35 -5.85 3.42 14.83
CA GLN A 35 -6.07 3.33 16.28
C GLN A 35 -6.62 4.63 16.86
N GLU A 36 -6.23 5.78 16.30
CA GLU A 36 -6.70 7.09 16.73
C GLU A 36 -8.06 7.48 16.12
N THR A 37 -8.38 6.99 14.91
CA THR A 37 -9.58 7.45 14.17
C THR A 37 -10.77 6.50 14.23
N SER A 38 -10.62 5.25 14.70
CA SER A 38 -11.69 4.26 14.67
C SER A 38 -11.60 3.23 15.80
N ASP A 39 -12.68 3.13 16.59
CA ASP A 39 -12.82 2.10 17.63
C ASP A 39 -13.19 0.71 17.08
N ASN A 40 -13.60 0.61 15.81
CA ASN A 40 -13.96 -0.67 15.19
C ASN A 40 -12.71 -1.51 14.87
N GLU A 41 -12.39 -2.45 15.75
CA GLU A 41 -11.24 -3.35 15.63
C GLU A 41 -11.30 -4.23 14.37
N SER A 42 -12.47 -4.77 14.01
CA SER A 42 -12.63 -5.62 12.82
C SER A 42 -12.28 -4.85 11.54
N ALA A 43 -12.78 -3.62 11.43
CA ALA A 43 -12.49 -2.76 10.28
C ALA A 43 -11.00 -2.40 10.20
N ARG A 44 -10.34 -2.19 11.34
CA ARG A 44 -8.89 -1.93 11.39
C ARG A 44 -8.08 -3.16 10.92
N GLY A 45 -8.48 -4.36 11.31
CA GLY A 45 -7.86 -5.60 10.85
C GLY A 45 -8.02 -5.82 9.34
N GLU A 46 -9.21 -5.57 8.81
CA GLU A 46 -9.47 -5.67 7.35
C GLU A 46 -8.65 -4.66 6.55
N LEU A 47 -8.54 -3.41 7.04
CA LEU A 47 -7.73 -2.37 6.42
C LEU A 47 -6.24 -2.71 6.46
N ASP A 48 -5.73 -3.23 7.58
CA ASP A 48 -4.33 -3.62 7.72
C ASP A 48 -3.97 -4.74 6.74
N LEU A 49 -4.83 -5.76 6.62
CA LEU A 49 -4.63 -6.86 5.67
C LEU A 49 -4.62 -6.33 4.23
N ALA A 50 -5.65 -5.58 3.83
CA ALA A 50 -5.79 -5.09 2.47
C ALA A 50 -4.61 -4.18 2.06
N LEU A 51 -4.15 -3.31 2.96
CA LEU A 51 -3.06 -2.38 2.65
C LEU A 51 -1.69 -3.01 2.76
N SER A 52 -1.48 -3.99 3.65
CA SER A 52 -0.25 -4.78 3.68
C SER A 52 -0.10 -5.58 2.38
N THR A 53 -1.16 -6.26 1.93
CA THR A 53 -1.15 -6.98 0.63
C THR A 53 -0.89 -6.04 -0.54
N LEU A 54 -1.53 -4.87 -0.56
CA LEU A 54 -1.27 -3.87 -1.60
C LEU A 54 0.17 -3.39 -1.56
N ALA A 55 0.71 -3.06 -0.39
CA ALA A 55 2.07 -2.56 -0.24
C ALA A 55 3.12 -3.61 -0.61
N ASP A 56 2.84 -4.89 -0.35
CA ASP A 56 3.67 -6.02 -0.76
C ASP A 56 3.66 -6.25 -2.27
N TRP A 57 2.48 -6.21 -2.90
CA TRP A 57 2.36 -6.26 -4.36
C TRP A 57 3.11 -5.11 -5.05
N ARG A 58 3.28 -3.99 -4.33
CA ARG A 58 3.96 -2.78 -4.81
C ARG A 58 5.47 -2.81 -4.62
N ARG A 59 6.01 -3.81 -3.90
CA ARG A 59 7.45 -4.01 -3.81
C ARG A 59 8.00 -4.41 -5.18
N ASN A 60 8.83 -3.55 -5.75
CA ASN A 60 9.51 -3.76 -7.03
C ASN A 60 10.98 -4.20 -6.85
N GLN A 61 11.35 -4.69 -5.67
CA GLN A 61 12.69 -5.20 -5.37
C GLN A 61 12.88 -6.67 -5.80
N PRO A 62 14.10 -7.07 -6.24
CA PRO A 62 14.45 -8.48 -6.42
C PRO A 62 14.19 -9.28 -5.13
N GLY A 63 13.53 -10.44 -5.24
CA GLY A 63 13.24 -11.33 -4.11
C GLY A 63 11.84 -11.23 -3.50
N ASN A 64 10.91 -10.50 -4.12
CA ASN A 64 9.49 -10.57 -3.75
C ASN A 64 8.87 -11.88 -4.28
N PRO A 65 8.26 -12.74 -3.44
CA PRO A 65 7.52 -13.89 -3.95
C PRO A 65 6.29 -13.36 -4.70
N VAL A 66 6.19 -13.72 -5.98
CA VAL A 66 4.95 -13.57 -6.76
C VAL A 66 3.86 -14.47 -6.23
#